data_AF-A0A2V6YCZ4-F1
#
_entry.id   AF-A0A2V6YCZ4-F1
#
_cell.length_a   1.000
_cell.length_b   1.000
_cell.length_c   1.000
_cell.angle_alpha   90.00
_cell.angle_beta   90.00
_cell.angle_gamma   90.00
#
_symmetry.space_group_name_H-M   'P 1'
#
loop_
_entity.id
_entity.type
_entity.pdbx_description
1 polymer ?
#
loop_
_entity_poly.entity_id
_entity_poly.type
_entity_poly.pdbx_seq_one_letter_code
_entity_poly.pdbx_strand_id
1 'polypeptide(L)'
;TTLTVADGTPVTRFTLSVVRQGTGSGTVTSDDELINCGGGGACSASYDSGMGVNLRATATPGSSFDGWSGCDAVSGTTCTVTMSAARSVSATFTRQRFTLVVAAEGLGNGTVISTDGRINCGGGGACSASYDSGSRVILRVAVVL
;
A
#
# COMPACT_ATOMS: atom_id res chain seq x y z
N THR A 1 -12.19 -51.70 -16.64
CA THR A 1 -12.17 -50.42 -17.39
C THR A 1 -13.35 -49.59 -16.95
N THR A 2 -13.18 -48.72 -15.96
CA THR A 2 -14.22 -47.78 -15.51
C THR A 2 -13.93 -46.43 -16.15
N LEU A 3 -14.74 -46.08 -17.15
CA LEU A 3 -14.76 -44.77 -17.78
C LEU A 3 -15.39 -43.77 -16.80
N THR A 4 -14.64 -42.77 -16.36
CA THR A 4 -15.22 -41.58 -15.75
C THR A 4 -15.71 -40.67 -16.87
N VAL A 5 -17.02 -40.43 -16.92
CA VAL A 5 -17.61 -39.41 -17.79
C VAL A 5 -17.12 -38.06 -17.29
N ALA A 6 -16.33 -37.35 -18.10
CA ALA A 6 -16.09 -35.94 -17.89
C ALA A 6 -17.41 -35.22 -18.20
N ASP A 7 -18.12 -34.75 -17.19
CA ASP A 7 -19.29 -33.89 -17.35
C ASP A 7 -18.81 -32.52 -17.83
N GLY A 8 -18.57 -32.42 -19.14
CA GLY A 8 -18.00 -31.27 -19.82
C GLY A 8 -19.04 -30.18 -20.10
N THR A 9 -19.74 -29.69 -19.07
CA THR A 9 -20.47 -28.42 -19.23
C THR A 9 -19.44 -27.31 -19.46
N PRO A 10 -19.54 -26.50 -20.52
CA PRO A 10 -18.62 -25.39 -20.72
C PRO A 10 -18.79 -24.37 -19.59
N VAL A 11 -17.86 -24.37 -18.63
CA VAL A 11 -17.81 -23.35 -17.58
C VAL A 11 -17.36 -22.03 -18.20
N THR A 12 -18.21 -21.01 -18.08
CA THR A 12 -17.84 -19.65 -18.47
C THR A 12 -16.95 -19.07 -17.38
N ARG A 13 -15.76 -18.59 -17.77
CA ARG A 13 -14.79 -18.00 -16.84
C ARG A 13 -14.55 -16.54 -17.17
N PHE A 14 -14.41 -15.75 -16.11
CA PHE A 14 -14.11 -14.33 -16.19
C PHE A 14 -12.82 -14.00 -15.45
N THR A 15 -12.05 -13.07 -16.00
CA THR A 15 -10.82 -12.60 -15.38
C THR A 15 -11.13 -11.53 -14.34
N LEU A 16 -10.62 -11.73 -13.13
CA LEU A 16 -10.53 -10.70 -12.10
C LEU A 16 -9.12 -10.10 -12.13
N SER A 17 -9.03 -8.81 -12.41
CA SER A 17 -7.78 -8.04 -12.31
C SER A 17 -7.77 -7.26 -11.01
N VAL A 18 -6.68 -7.39 -10.24
CA VAL A 18 -6.45 -6.66 -9.01
C VAL A 18 -5.26 -5.74 -9.22
N VAL A 19 -5.47 -4.44 -9.01
CA VAL A 19 -4.45 -3.41 -9.15
C VAL A 19 -4.13 -2.85 -7.77
N ARG A 20 -2.86 -2.75 -7.43
CA ARG A 20 -2.43 -2.01 -6.25
C ARG A 20 -2.09 -0.57 -6.65
N GLN A 21 -2.56 0.39 -5.88
CA GLN A 21 -2.37 1.82 -6.10
C GLN A 21 -1.81 2.53 -4.85
N GLY A 22 -1.38 3.78 -5.04
CA GLY A 22 -0.88 4.65 -3.99
C GLY A 22 0.64 4.63 -3.81
N THR A 23 1.13 5.37 -2.81
CA THR A 23 2.57 5.55 -2.52
C THR A 23 3.12 4.52 -1.53
N GLY A 24 2.22 3.82 -0.84
CA GLY A 24 2.54 2.77 0.10
C GLY A 24 2.65 1.41 -0.58
N SER A 25 2.95 0.41 0.22
CA SER A 25 3.06 -0.98 -0.21
C SER A 25 2.21 -1.89 0.68
N GLY A 26 1.83 -3.01 0.11
CA GLY A 26 0.92 -3.98 0.71
C GLY A 26 0.77 -5.19 -0.20
N THR A 27 0.11 -6.22 0.30
CA THR A 27 -0.27 -7.41 -0.47
C THR A 27 -1.78 -7.49 -0.57
N VAL A 28 -2.27 -8.05 -1.67
CA VAL A 28 -3.67 -8.46 -1.81
C VAL A 28 -3.69 -9.95 -2.11
N THR A 29 -4.45 -10.71 -1.32
CA THR A 29 -4.64 -12.15 -1.52
C THR A 29 -6.12 -12.49 -1.63
N SER A 30 -6.47 -13.50 -2.42
CA SER A 30 -7.81 -14.13 -2.38
C SER A 30 -7.85 -15.27 -1.37
N ASP A 31 -9.05 -15.61 -0.89
CA ASP A 31 -9.27 -16.75 0.02
C ASP A 31 -8.93 -18.12 -0.63
N ASP A 32 -8.91 -18.19 -1.96
CA ASP A 32 -8.50 -19.36 -2.76
C ASP A 32 -7.02 -19.33 -3.22
N GLU A 33 -6.27 -18.31 -2.80
CA GLU A 33 -4.84 -18.12 -3.10
C GLU A 33 -4.48 -17.95 -4.59
N LEU A 34 -5.47 -17.90 -5.50
CA LEU A 34 -5.23 -17.67 -6.93
C LEU A 34 -4.79 -16.23 -7.23
N ILE A 35 -5.15 -15.28 -6.36
CA ILE A 35 -4.66 -13.91 -6.36
C ILE A 35 -3.64 -13.76 -5.24
N ASN A 36 -2.43 -13.31 -5.60
CA ASN A 36 -1.41 -12.87 -4.64
C ASN A 36 -0.59 -11.71 -5.23
N CYS A 37 -1.09 -10.49 -5.09
CA CYS A 37 -0.46 -9.27 -5.60
C CYS A 37 0.59 -8.72 -4.61
N GLY A 38 1.65 -9.46 -4.28
CA GLY A 38 2.65 -9.03 -3.28
C GLY A 38 3.79 -8.13 -3.81
N GLY A 39 4.20 -8.28 -5.07
CA GLY A 39 5.48 -7.76 -5.58
C GLY A 39 5.48 -6.38 -6.26
N GLY A 40 4.48 -5.53 -6.06
CA GLY A 40 4.27 -4.35 -6.91
C GLY A 40 3.42 -4.66 -8.15
N GLY A 41 2.66 -3.69 -8.67
CA GLY A 41 1.84 -3.86 -9.88
C GLY A 41 0.47 -4.55 -9.70
N ALA A 42 -0.08 -5.00 -10.83
CA ALA A 42 -1.37 -5.69 -10.94
C ALA A 42 -1.17 -7.21 -11.06
N CYS A 43 -2.11 -7.99 -10.55
CA CYS A 43 -2.19 -9.43 -10.75
C CYS A 43 -3.62 -9.84 -11.15
N SER A 44 -3.79 -11.04 -11.70
CA SER A 44 -5.09 -11.49 -12.18
C SER A 44 -5.26 -12.99 -12.10
N ALA A 45 -6.50 -13.43 -11.92
CA ALA A 45 -6.90 -14.83 -11.92
C ALA A 45 -8.23 -15.00 -12.68
N SER A 46 -8.54 -16.22 -13.10
CA SER A 46 -9.79 -16.55 -13.79
C SER A 46 -10.71 -17.36 -12.91
N TYR A 47 -11.96 -16.94 -12.82
CA TYR A 47 -12.99 -17.49 -11.96
C TYR A 47 -14.22 -17.91 -12.74
N ASP A 48 -14.90 -18.95 -12.28
CA ASP A 48 -16.17 -19.38 -12.87
C ASP A 48 -17.26 -18.33 -12.66
N SER A 49 -18.18 -18.23 -13.61
CA SER A 49 -19.33 -17.33 -13.52
C SER A 49 -20.18 -17.60 -12.27
N GLY A 50 -20.55 -16.54 -11.55
CA GLY A 50 -21.32 -16.59 -10.31
C GLY A 50 -20.49 -16.80 -9.04
N MET A 51 -19.18 -17.08 -9.16
CA MET A 51 -18.31 -17.30 -8.02
C MET A 51 -18.09 -16.00 -7.24
N GLY A 52 -18.17 -16.09 -5.91
CA GLY A 52 -17.87 -15.00 -4.98
C GLY A 52 -16.42 -15.06 -4.52
N VAL A 53 -15.61 -14.09 -4.95
CA VAL A 53 -14.20 -13.95 -4.56
C VAL A 53 -14.11 -12.96 -3.41
N ASN A 54 -13.39 -13.36 -2.37
CA ASN A 54 -13.08 -12.50 -1.25
C ASN A 54 -11.59 -12.18 -1.25
N LEU A 55 -11.27 -10.88 -1.30
CA LEU A 55 -9.92 -10.35 -1.35
C LEU A 55 -9.58 -9.69 -0.02
N ARG A 56 -8.35 -9.92 0.45
CA ARG A 56 -7.82 -9.36 1.69
C ARG A 56 -6.59 -8.50 1.42
N ALA A 57 -6.64 -7.25 1.85
CA ALA A 57 -5.51 -6.34 1.79
C ALA A 57 -4.70 -6.39 3.08
N THR A 58 -3.37 -6.47 2.98
CA THR A 58 -2.46 -6.40 4.12
C THR A 58 -1.38 -5.36 3.83
N ALA A 59 -1.36 -4.25 4.57
CA ALA A 59 -0.34 -3.22 4.40
C ALA A 59 1.03 -3.72 4.90
N THR A 60 2.09 -3.41 4.16
CA THR A 60 3.46 -3.63 4.66
C THR A 60 3.80 -2.62 5.75
N PRO A 61 4.72 -2.92 6.69
CA PRO A 61 5.21 -1.95 7.67
C PRO A 61 5.61 -0.61 7.04
N GLY A 62 5.18 0.50 7.64
CA GLY A 62 5.40 1.85 7.09
C GLY A 62 4.38 2.28 6.04
N SER A 63 3.33 1.51 5.80
CA SER A 63 2.19 1.88 4.94
C SER A 63 0.85 1.67 5.66
N SER A 64 -0.17 2.40 5.22
CA SER A 64 -1.58 2.22 5.58
C SER A 64 -2.35 1.63 4.41
N PHE A 65 -3.42 0.89 4.70
CA PHE A 65 -4.44 0.56 3.71
C PHE A 65 -5.53 1.63 3.76
N ASP A 66 -5.75 2.30 2.63
CA ASP A 66 -6.65 3.47 2.56
C ASP A 66 -8.03 3.11 2.02
N GLY A 67 -8.14 2.01 1.27
CA GLY A 67 -9.44 1.54 0.82
C GLY A 67 -9.41 0.75 -0.50
N TRP A 68 -10.59 0.24 -0.82
CA TRP A 68 -10.88 -0.52 -2.03
C TRP A 68 -11.72 0.29 -3.02
N SER A 69 -11.60 -0.01 -4.31
CA SER A 69 -12.56 0.37 -5.35
C SER A 69 -12.86 -0.80 -6.28
N GLY A 70 -14.07 -0.83 -6.84
CA GLY A 70 -14.53 -1.90 -7.75
C GLY A 70 -15.11 -3.16 -7.09
N CYS A 71 -15.22 -3.17 -5.76
CA CYS A 71 -15.84 -4.25 -4.98
C CYS A 71 -17.36 -4.12 -4.94
N ASP A 72 -18.06 -5.23 -4.72
CA ASP A 72 -19.51 -5.21 -4.45
C ASP A 72 -19.81 -4.90 -2.98
N ALA A 73 -18.93 -5.34 -2.08
CA ALA A 73 -18.99 -5.03 -0.67
C ALA A 73 -17.58 -4.87 -0.09
N VAL A 74 -17.45 -3.98 0.89
CA VAL A 74 -16.18 -3.72 1.60
C VAL A 74 -16.43 -3.80 3.11
N SER A 75 -15.60 -4.57 3.81
CA SER A 75 -15.59 -4.66 5.27
C SER A 75 -14.15 -4.56 5.78
N GLY A 76 -13.75 -3.38 6.25
CA GLY A 76 -12.38 -3.11 6.66
C GLY A 76 -11.39 -3.33 5.52
N THR A 77 -10.50 -4.32 5.68
CA THR A 77 -9.47 -4.69 4.68
C THR A 77 -9.95 -5.73 3.68
N THR A 78 -11.21 -6.15 3.77
CA THR A 78 -11.79 -7.21 2.94
C THR A 78 -12.70 -6.63 1.87
N CYS A 79 -12.56 -7.13 0.64
CA CYS A 79 -13.33 -6.76 -0.54
C CYS A 79 -13.97 -8.02 -1.14
N THR A 80 -15.30 -8.00 -1.29
CA THR A 80 -16.04 -9.09 -1.89
C THR A 80 -16.46 -8.73 -3.32
N VAL A 81 -16.28 -9.67 -4.25
CA VAL A 81 -16.58 -9.53 -5.68
C VAL A 81 -17.32 -10.76 -6.17
N THR A 82 -18.48 -10.58 -6.80
CA THR A 82 -19.16 -11.63 -7.53
C THR A 82 -18.80 -11.55 -9.02
N MET A 83 -18.35 -12.68 -9.57
CA MET A 83 -17.83 -12.80 -10.92
C MET A 83 -18.93 -13.11 -11.93
N SER A 84 -19.62 -12.08 -12.43
CA SER A 84 -20.60 -12.20 -13.53
C SER A 84 -20.09 -11.70 -14.88
N ALA A 85 -18.92 -11.06 -14.88
CA ALA A 85 -18.20 -10.54 -16.03
C ALA A 85 -16.72 -10.35 -15.64
N ALA A 86 -15.87 -9.97 -16.60
CA ALA A 86 -14.52 -9.51 -16.26
C ALA A 86 -14.59 -8.29 -15.33
N ARG A 87 -13.73 -8.28 -14.31
CA ARG A 87 -13.75 -7.29 -13.23
C ARG A 87 -12.37 -6.69 -13.01
N SER A 88 -12.34 -5.44 -12.57
CA SER A 88 -11.12 -4.78 -12.09
C SER A 88 -11.39 -4.18 -10.72
N VAL A 89 -10.52 -4.51 -9.76
CA VAL A 89 -10.56 -4.02 -8.37
C VAL A 89 -9.24 -3.33 -8.07
N SER A 90 -9.28 -2.24 -7.31
CA SER A 90 -8.06 -1.59 -6.83
C SER A 90 -7.98 -1.54 -5.32
N ALA A 91 -6.81 -1.88 -4.76
CA ALA A 91 -6.43 -1.64 -3.37
C ALA A 91 -5.49 -0.45 -3.29
N THR A 92 -5.81 0.55 -2.48
CA THR A 92 -4.95 1.73 -2.29
C THR A 92 -4.18 1.60 -0.98
N PHE A 93 -2.85 1.75 -1.06
CA PHE A 93 -1.97 1.84 0.09
C PHE A 93 -1.21 3.15 0.08
N THR A 94 -1.10 3.81 1.23
CA THR A 94 -0.36 5.07 1.36
C THR A 94 0.81 4.91 2.31
N ARG A 95 1.94 5.53 1.96
CA ARG A 95 3.12 5.51 2.80
C ARG A 95 2.88 6.38 4.03
N GLN A 96 3.14 5.82 5.22
CA GLN A 96 3.03 6.56 6.46
C GLN A 96 4.09 7.67 6.51
N ARG A 97 3.71 8.83 7.04
CA ARG A 97 4.61 9.98 7.25
C ARG A 97 4.64 10.37 8.70
N PHE A 98 5.84 10.75 9.16
CA PHE A 98 6.11 11.19 10.52
C PHE A 98 6.79 12.55 10.49
N THR A 99 6.37 13.45 11.36
CA THR A 99 7.01 14.77 11.49
C THR A 99 8.16 14.67 12.48
N LEU A 100 9.36 14.98 12.02
CA LEU A 100 10.52 15.20 12.86
C LEU A 100 10.54 16.67 13.29
N VAL A 101 10.56 16.91 14.59
CA VAL A 101 10.73 18.24 15.18
C VAL A 101 12.12 18.32 15.79
N VAL A 102 12.85 19.39 15.45
CA VAL A 102 14.16 19.70 16.00
C VAL A 102 14.04 21.03 16.72
N ALA A 103 14.33 21.04 18.01
CA ALA A 103 14.45 22.25 18.81
C ALA A 103 15.94 22.62 18.93
N ALA A 104 16.33 23.75 18.36
CA ALA A 104 17.62 24.34 18.62
C ALA A 104 17.46 25.30 19.81
N GLU A 105 17.83 24.83 21.00
CA GLU A 105 17.81 25.61 22.23
C GLU A 105 19.21 26.14 22.56
N GLY A 106 19.26 27.34 23.16
CA GLY A 106 20.49 28.03 23.55
C GLY A 106 20.76 29.31 22.76
N LEU A 107 21.65 30.15 23.30
CA LEU A 107 22.04 31.44 22.70
C LEU A 107 23.15 31.30 21.64
N GLY A 108 23.53 30.07 21.28
CA GLY A 108 24.59 29.82 20.31
C GLY A 108 24.12 30.07 18.88
N ASN A 109 25.02 30.59 18.03
CA ASN A 109 24.76 30.82 16.59
C ASN A 109 24.83 29.53 15.75
N GLY A 110 24.62 28.37 16.37
CA GLY A 110 24.62 27.08 15.68
C GLY A 110 23.37 26.92 14.83
N THR A 111 23.53 26.31 13.67
CA THR A 111 22.40 25.98 12.77
C THR A 111 22.35 24.48 12.58
N VAL A 112 21.20 23.86 12.87
CA VAL A 112 20.98 22.42 12.61
C VAL A 112 20.35 22.25 11.24
N ILE A 113 21.02 21.52 10.35
CA ILE A 113 20.57 21.29 8.98
C ILE A 113 20.54 19.78 8.71
N SER A 114 19.48 19.27 8.08
CA SER A 114 19.47 17.91 7.56
C SER A 114 20.20 17.81 6.23
N THR A 115 20.77 16.64 5.91
CA THR A 115 21.45 16.44 4.62
C THR A 115 20.54 16.60 3.40
N ASP A 116 19.23 16.45 3.57
CA ASP A 116 18.24 16.69 2.53
C ASP A 116 17.67 18.12 2.55
N GLY A 117 18.17 18.99 3.44
CA GLY A 117 17.81 20.39 3.55
C GLY A 117 16.40 20.68 4.09
N ARG A 118 15.60 19.65 4.38
CA ARG A 118 14.21 19.82 4.86
C ARG A 118 14.14 20.35 6.30
N ILE A 119 15.13 20.04 7.13
CA ILE A 119 15.34 20.64 8.44
C ILE A 119 16.41 21.70 8.29
N ASN A 120 16.11 22.93 8.71
CA ASN A 120 17.06 24.02 8.82
C ASN A 120 16.65 24.95 9.97
N CYS A 121 17.20 24.69 11.15
CA CYS A 121 16.96 25.45 12.37
C CYS A 121 18.14 26.40 12.58
N GLY A 122 18.10 27.59 11.97
CA GLY A 122 19.07 28.67 12.22
C GLY A 122 18.50 29.74 13.15
N GLY A 123 19.34 30.31 14.03
CA GLY A 123 19.01 31.52 14.80
C GLY A 123 18.15 31.32 16.07
N GLY A 124 18.02 30.09 16.55
CA GLY A 124 17.23 29.74 17.74
C GLY A 124 15.76 29.49 17.42
N GLY A 125 15.20 28.42 17.97
CA GLY A 125 13.81 28.01 17.77
C GLY A 125 13.65 26.57 17.26
N ALA A 126 12.41 26.13 17.10
CA ALA A 126 12.09 24.80 16.60
C ALA A 126 11.79 24.85 15.08
N CYS A 127 12.31 23.87 14.34
CA CYS A 127 11.95 23.62 12.95
C CYS A 127 11.51 22.17 12.79
N SER A 128 10.75 21.88 11.74
CA SER A 128 10.20 20.55 11.53
C SER A 128 10.06 20.21 10.06
N ALA A 129 10.08 18.91 9.77
CA ALA A 129 9.83 18.37 8.44
C ALA A 129 9.18 17.00 8.53
N SER A 130 8.34 16.68 7.54
CA SER A 130 7.70 15.37 7.44
C SER A 130 8.55 14.43 6.59
N TYR A 131 8.71 13.22 7.11
CA TYR A 131 9.50 12.16 6.50
C TYR A 131 8.64 10.92 6.33
N ASP A 132 8.84 10.25 5.20
CA ASP A 132 8.27 8.95 4.94
C ASP A 132 8.81 7.90 5.92
N SER A 133 7.99 6.92 6.30
CA SER A 133 8.42 5.81 7.16
C SER A 133 9.64 5.08 6.58
N GLY A 134 10.60 4.76 7.45
CA GLY A 134 11.88 4.15 7.08
C GLY A 134 12.92 5.13 6.53
N SER A 135 12.63 6.43 6.43
CA SER A 135 13.62 7.43 6.02
C SER A 135 14.75 7.55 7.05
N ARG A 136 16.00 7.54 6.57
CA ARG A 136 17.16 7.88 7.40
C ARG A 136 17.48 9.36 7.25
N VAL A 137 17.27 10.13 8.30
CA VAL A 137 17.58 11.56 8.34
C VAL A 137 18.92 11.76 9.06
N ILE A 138 19.86 12.45 8.41
CA ILE A 138 21.16 12.79 9.00
C ILE A 138 21.16 14.29 9.27
N LEU A 139 21.36 14.67 10.53
CA LEU A 139 21.47 16.05 10.97
C LEU A 139 22.94 16.44 11.11
N ARG A 140 23.26 17.67 10.74
CA ARG A 140 24.58 18.28 10.92
C ARG A 140 24.42 19.65 11.55
N VAL A 141 25.41 20.04 12.34
CA VAL A 141 25.48 21.39 12.91
C VAL A 141 26.50 22.19 12.10
N ALA A 142 26.09 23.36 11.62
CA ALA A 142 26.99 24.36 11.07
C ALA A 142 27.12 25.50 12.09
N VAL A 143 28.35 25.96 12.34
CA VAL A 143 28.61 27.18 13.10
C VAL A 143 28.78 28.30 12.08
N VAL A 144 27.98 29.37 12.20
CA VAL A 144 28.24 30.59 11.44
C VAL A 144 29.44 31.27 12.10
N LEU A 145 30.59 31.26 11.41
CA LEU A 145 31.82 31.96 11.81
C LEU A 145 31.68 33.46 11.60
#